data_AF-A0AAW1K3C9-F1
#
_entry.id   AF-A0AAW1K3C9-F1
#
_cell.length_a   1.000
_cell.length_b   1.000
_cell.length_c   1.000
_cell.angle_alpha   90.00
_cell.angle_beta   90.00
_cell.angle_gamma   90.00
#
_symmetry.space_group_name_H-M   'P 1'
#
loop_
_entity.id
_entity.type
_entity.pdbx_description
1 polymer ?
#
loop_
_entity_poly.entity_id
_entity_poly.type
_entity_poly.pdbx_seq_one_letter_code
_entity_poly.pdbx_strand_id
1 'polypeptide(L)'
;MRHNTNCHRRISNKSRHIKSMELEDCLKEFAYIFVRSFEEKLKYWLTYLENRQTKLNTSKPGTILSTAVAIIPQVGKGLASAVKHGDQFVQNRLESSTAQSFADITYFSENNKDAFRLILIEGAVDLFCKYEYQFSVVSCNGGVIRAAQKLGSDAAQRMISFLLENKCVSLTPGLVAKGIVNGNSPRNSKKVISSGRSLILNEETVSTADFFANTGIRLENDRVITYYTDKNCLNDLRHRLTFSWEDREKIISSYKVDRPEYSYKYQFIFRNKSELVEMVRQFITTKDPIEDVKEFIRVRDDELEMLIKSSNDDISALQVKGMDENKEDHHLTREHISKTEEAIITYLGSVVFETLKENLEDDRRKREEFDKIKREEEEARKRIKEEERKLREEEERRVREEEERRRKEEADALIEKIKEQQQIQLPERAIIVDGDRVKQELKKVEDCVNRELRKGDMEVRRVGEKIRNIRIKW
;
A
#
# COMPACT_ATOMS: atom_id res chain seq x y z
N MET A 1 -37.08 28.60 35.99
CA MET A 1 -36.73 27.93 34.73
C MET A 1 -35.22 27.82 34.66
N ARG A 2 -34.67 26.65 35.02
CA ARG A 2 -33.22 26.39 35.09
C ARG A 2 -32.85 25.28 34.10
N HIS A 3 -31.70 25.50 33.46
CA HIS A 3 -30.76 24.65 32.72
C HIS A 3 -31.13 23.19 32.40
N ASN A 4 -30.92 22.81 31.13
CA ASN A 4 -30.07 21.66 30.81
C ASN A 4 -29.64 21.67 29.33
N THR A 5 -28.42 22.14 29.05
CA THR A 5 -27.71 21.89 27.80
C THR A 5 -26.31 21.40 28.13
N ASN A 6 -26.18 20.11 28.40
CA ASN A 6 -24.90 19.41 28.46
C ASN A 6 -24.96 18.19 27.55
N CYS A 7 -24.75 18.42 26.26
CA CYS A 7 -24.40 17.38 25.30
C CYS A 7 -22.93 17.57 24.91
N HIS A 8 -22.03 17.29 25.85
CA HIS A 8 -20.62 17.11 25.54
C HIS A 8 -20.40 15.67 25.05
N ARG A 9 -20.56 15.51 23.74
CA ARG A 9 -19.90 14.44 22.98
C ARG A 9 -18.39 14.61 23.16
N ARG A 10 -17.79 13.79 24.02
CA ARG A 10 -16.37 13.43 23.91
C ARG A 10 -16.20 12.60 22.64
N ILE A 11 -15.93 13.24 21.52
CA ILE A 11 -15.33 12.57 20.36
C ILE A 11 -13.86 12.40 20.71
N SER A 12 -13.45 11.18 21.00
CA SER A 12 -12.03 10.88 21.18
C SER A 12 -11.34 11.01 19.83
N ASN A 13 -10.51 12.04 19.67
CA ASN A 13 -9.52 12.15 18.60
C ASN A 13 -8.46 11.05 18.77
N LYS A 14 -8.80 9.79 18.48
CA LYS A 14 -7.81 8.76 18.17
C LYS A 14 -7.53 8.84 16.66
N SER A 15 -6.75 9.84 16.27
CA SER A 15 -6.00 9.80 15.02
C SER A 15 -5.13 8.54 15.06
N ARG A 16 -5.57 7.47 14.39
CA ARG A 16 -4.78 6.25 14.24
C ARG A 16 -3.61 6.58 13.33
N HIS A 17 -2.49 6.96 13.92
CA HIS A 17 -1.25 7.08 13.18
C HIS A 17 -0.89 5.72 12.58
N ILE A 18 -0.68 5.70 11.26
CA ILE A 18 -0.17 4.55 10.51
C ILE A 18 1.17 4.13 11.12
N LYS A 19 1.37 2.83 11.34
CA LYS A 19 2.64 2.31 11.89
C LYS A 19 3.76 2.50 10.85
N SER A 20 5.01 2.67 11.30
CA SER A 20 6.17 2.85 10.38
C SER A 20 6.24 1.79 9.27
N MET A 21 5.90 0.53 9.58
CA MET A 21 5.88 -0.57 8.60
C MET A 21 4.80 -0.40 7.52
N GLU A 22 3.62 0.10 7.89
CA GLU A 22 2.54 0.37 6.95
C GLU A 22 2.85 1.56 6.02
N LEU A 23 3.71 2.48 6.45
CA LEU A 23 4.12 3.64 5.65
C LEU A 23 5.14 3.27 4.56
N GLU A 24 6.03 2.32 4.84
CA GLU A 24 6.92 1.73 3.84
C GLU A 24 6.14 1.01 2.75
N ASP A 25 5.09 0.26 3.13
CA ASP A 25 4.21 -0.39 2.17
C ASP A 25 3.41 0.63 1.34
N CYS A 26 3.00 1.75 1.94
CA CYS A 26 2.40 2.87 1.20
C CYS A 26 3.37 3.47 0.18
N LEU A 27 4.65 3.65 0.53
CA LEU A 27 5.68 4.13 -0.40
C LEU A 27 5.86 3.17 -1.59
N LYS A 28 6.04 1.87 -1.30
CA LYS A 28 6.19 0.82 -2.31
C LYS A 28 5.01 0.79 -3.28
N GLU A 29 3.79 0.79 -2.75
CA GLU A 29 2.56 0.73 -3.56
C GLU A 29 2.29 2.01 -4.34
N PHE A 30 2.57 3.18 -3.74
CA PHE A 30 2.49 4.46 -4.43
C PHE A 30 3.44 4.51 -5.63
N ALA A 31 4.73 4.19 -5.41
CA ALA A 31 5.75 4.24 -6.43
C ALA A 31 5.50 3.20 -7.53
N TYR A 32 5.15 1.97 -7.18
CA TYR A 32 4.77 0.92 -8.14
C TYR A 32 3.65 1.38 -9.06
N ILE A 33 2.52 1.85 -8.50
CA ILE A 33 1.38 2.27 -9.33
C ILE A 33 1.71 3.52 -10.14
N PHE A 34 2.49 4.45 -9.60
CA PHE A 34 2.94 5.63 -10.34
C PHE A 34 3.76 5.24 -11.57
N VAL A 35 4.83 4.44 -11.39
CA VAL A 35 5.71 3.98 -12.47
C VAL A 35 4.90 3.23 -13.52
N ARG A 36 4.12 2.22 -13.09
CA ARG A 36 3.28 1.43 -13.99
C ARG A 36 2.29 2.27 -14.79
N SER A 37 1.51 3.11 -14.10
CA SER A 37 0.51 3.96 -14.75
C SER A 37 1.13 4.95 -15.73
N PHE A 38 2.36 5.41 -15.45
CA PHE A 38 3.07 6.33 -16.32
C PHE A 38 3.59 5.62 -17.58
N GLU A 39 4.27 4.48 -17.42
CA GLU A 39 4.76 3.65 -18.53
C GLU A 39 3.65 3.16 -19.45
N GLU A 40 2.54 2.65 -18.88
CA GLU A 40 1.38 2.20 -19.66
C GLU A 40 0.81 3.33 -20.53
N LYS A 41 0.75 4.54 -19.98
CA LYS A 41 0.29 5.71 -20.73
C LYS A 41 1.27 6.13 -21.80
N LEU A 42 2.58 6.07 -21.55
CA LEU A 42 3.58 6.32 -22.59
C LEU A 42 3.47 5.30 -23.72
N LYS A 43 3.34 4.00 -23.40
CA LYS A 43 3.10 2.94 -24.40
C LYS A 43 1.83 3.21 -25.22
N TYR A 44 0.74 3.61 -24.56
CA TYR A 44 -0.49 4.02 -25.26
C TYR A 44 -0.24 5.17 -26.24
N TRP A 45 0.52 6.19 -25.83
CA TRP A 45 0.86 7.33 -26.69
C TRP A 45 1.79 6.95 -27.85
N LEU A 46 2.77 6.07 -27.63
CA LEU A 46 3.63 5.53 -28.69
C LEU A 46 2.78 4.90 -29.79
N THR A 47 1.95 3.92 -29.39
CA THR A 47 1.04 3.20 -30.29
C THR A 47 0.11 4.18 -31.01
N TYR A 48 -0.36 5.24 -30.33
CA TYR A 48 -1.18 6.26 -30.97
C TYR A 48 -0.42 7.06 -32.03
N LEU A 49 0.81 7.48 -31.74
CA LEU A 49 1.64 8.28 -32.65
C LEU A 49 2.06 7.48 -33.90
N GLU A 50 2.48 6.22 -33.72
CA GLU A 50 2.86 5.31 -34.80
C GLU A 50 1.66 5.01 -35.72
N ASN A 51 0.48 4.77 -35.13
CA ASN A 51 -0.75 4.56 -35.91
C ASN A 51 -1.28 5.82 -36.60
N ARG A 52 -0.82 7.02 -36.22
CA ARG A 52 -1.17 8.27 -36.89
C ARG A 52 -0.29 8.51 -38.12
N GLN A 53 0.99 8.13 -38.07
CA GLN A 53 1.91 8.21 -39.22
C GLN A 53 1.46 7.29 -40.36
N THR A 54 0.90 6.12 -40.05
CA THR A 54 0.34 5.19 -41.06
C THR A 54 -0.99 5.65 -41.68
N LYS A 55 -1.64 6.70 -41.14
CA LYS A 55 -3.00 7.15 -41.51
C LYS A 55 -3.08 8.54 -42.15
N LEU A 56 -2.03 8.97 -42.83
CA LEU A 56 -2.13 10.13 -43.71
C LEU A 56 -3.10 9.93 -44.91
N ASN A 57 -3.72 8.75 -45.11
CA ASN A 57 -4.58 8.49 -46.28
C ASN A 57 -6.00 7.96 -46.07
N THR A 58 -6.55 7.78 -44.85
CA THR A 58 -7.98 7.40 -44.75
C THR A 58 -8.72 7.98 -43.54
N SER A 59 -9.75 8.76 -43.87
CA SER A 59 -10.71 9.37 -42.95
C SER A 59 -11.57 8.30 -42.24
N LYS A 60 -11.44 8.19 -40.91
CA LYS A 60 -12.55 8.14 -39.92
C LYS A 60 -11.97 7.87 -38.50
N PRO A 61 -12.22 8.73 -37.50
CA PRO A 61 -11.54 8.66 -36.20
C PRO A 61 -12.11 7.60 -35.22
N GLY A 62 -13.24 6.97 -35.53
CA GLY A 62 -14.03 6.21 -34.54
C GLY A 62 -13.59 4.77 -34.29
N THR A 63 -12.94 4.11 -35.24
CA THR A 63 -12.77 2.63 -35.22
C THR A 63 -11.42 2.15 -34.67
N ILE A 64 -10.49 3.07 -34.38
CA ILE A 64 -9.09 2.73 -34.04
C ILE A 64 -8.91 2.53 -32.53
N LEU A 65 -9.68 3.27 -31.73
CA LEU A 65 -9.65 3.21 -30.26
C LEU A 65 -10.08 1.84 -29.71
N SER A 66 -11.00 1.15 -30.37
CA SER A 66 -11.42 -0.20 -29.97
C SER A 66 -10.33 -1.26 -30.17
N THR A 67 -9.43 -1.05 -31.13
CA THR A 67 -8.41 -2.04 -31.50
C THR A 67 -7.14 -1.89 -30.65
N ALA A 68 -6.73 -0.66 -30.31
CA ALA A 68 -5.59 -0.43 -29.42
C ALA A 68 -5.85 -0.90 -27.98
N VAL A 69 -7.10 -0.80 -27.51
CA VAL A 69 -7.53 -1.32 -26.18
C VAL A 69 -7.58 -2.85 -26.15
N ALA A 70 -7.71 -3.51 -27.31
CA ALA A 70 -7.79 -4.97 -27.40
C ALA A 70 -6.42 -5.68 -27.36
N ILE A 71 -5.31 -4.95 -27.56
CA ILE A 71 -3.94 -5.52 -27.62
C ILE A 71 -3.27 -5.53 -26.23
N ILE A 72 -3.85 -4.85 -25.23
CA ILE A 72 -3.36 -4.88 -23.84
C ILE A 72 -3.93 -6.14 -23.16
N PRO A 73 -3.11 -7.06 -22.63
CA PRO A 73 -3.60 -8.29 -22.01
C PRO A 73 -4.56 -8.00 -20.86
N GLN A 74 -5.69 -8.70 -20.86
CA GLN A 74 -6.76 -8.61 -19.87
C GLN A 74 -6.28 -9.00 -18.45
N VAL A 75 -5.67 -8.08 -17.72
CA VAL A 75 -5.55 -8.17 -16.26
C VAL A 75 -6.58 -7.24 -15.64
N GLY A 76 -7.75 -7.82 -15.33
CA GLY A 76 -8.80 -7.19 -14.52
C GLY A 76 -9.89 -6.45 -15.31
N LYS A 77 -11.06 -7.08 -15.46
CA LYS A 77 -12.31 -6.53 -16.03
C LYS A 77 -12.91 -5.31 -15.28
N GLY A 78 -12.13 -4.61 -14.45
CA GLY A 78 -12.54 -3.42 -13.71
C GLY A 78 -11.97 -2.08 -14.21
N LEU A 79 -11.00 -2.09 -15.14
CA LEU A 79 -10.31 -0.87 -15.62
C LEU A 79 -10.81 -0.34 -16.97
N ALA A 80 -11.52 -1.15 -17.76
CA ALA A 80 -12.01 -0.76 -19.09
C ALA A 80 -13.11 0.35 -19.06
N SER A 81 -13.74 0.59 -17.90
CA SER A 81 -14.74 1.66 -17.75
C SER A 81 -14.13 3.03 -17.39
N ALA A 82 -12.83 3.10 -17.10
CA ALA A 82 -12.16 4.34 -16.66
C ALA A 82 -11.59 5.23 -17.80
N VAL A 83 -11.61 4.74 -19.05
CA VAL A 83 -11.08 5.44 -20.24
C VAL A 83 -11.94 6.66 -20.65
N LYS A 84 -13.08 6.92 -20.00
CA LYS A 84 -14.12 7.74 -20.66
C LYS A 84 -14.01 9.26 -20.62
N HIS A 85 -13.20 9.94 -19.81
CA HIS A 85 -13.15 11.43 -19.86
C HIS A 85 -11.76 12.08 -19.77
N GLY A 86 -10.78 11.46 -19.09
CA GLY A 86 -9.42 12.04 -19.00
C GLY A 86 -8.66 11.97 -20.32
N ASP A 87 -8.87 10.89 -21.09
CA ASP A 87 -8.13 10.63 -22.32
C ASP A 87 -8.64 11.48 -23.49
N GLN A 88 -9.93 11.89 -23.47
CA GLN A 88 -10.50 12.86 -24.42
C GLN A 88 -9.95 14.28 -24.23
N PHE A 89 -9.61 14.68 -22.99
CA PHE A 89 -9.06 16.01 -22.72
C PHE A 89 -7.65 16.16 -23.30
N VAL A 90 -6.84 15.10 -23.23
CA VAL A 90 -5.47 15.09 -23.78
C VAL A 90 -5.47 14.94 -25.31
N GLN A 91 -6.38 14.13 -25.85
CA GLN A 91 -6.52 13.92 -27.31
C GLN A 91 -6.77 15.21 -28.11
N ASN A 92 -7.48 16.20 -27.53
CA ASN A 92 -7.79 17.46 -28.22
C ASN A 92 -6.65 18.49 -28.17
N ARG A 93 -5.60 18.27 -27.38
CA ARG A 93 -4.54 19.26 -27.10
C ARG A 93 -3.18 18.93 -27.73
N LEU A 94 -3.06 17.82 -28.45
CA LEU A 94 -1.81 17.40 -29.10
C LEU A 94 -1.60 18.14 -30.42
N GLU A 95 -1.12 19.38 -30.32
CA GLU A 95 -0.39 20.06 -31.39
C GLU A 95 0.84 19.23 -31.82
N SER A 96 1.29 19.36 -33.06
CA SER A 96 2.43 18.61 -33.62
C SER A 96 3.71 18.73 -32.78
N SER A 97 3.99 19.91 -32.20
CA SER A 97 5.17 20.11 -31.34
C SER A 97 5.07 19.35 -30.01
N THR A 98 3.85 19.21 -29.47
CA THR A 98 3.59 18.53 -28.19
C THR A 98 3.65 17.01 -28.38
N ALA A 99 3.24 16.52 -29.55
CA ALA A 99 3.40 15.13 -29.96
C ALA A 99 4.88 14.74 -30.10
N GLN A 100 5.72 15.63 -30.65
CA GLN A 100 7.15 15.38 -30.81
C GLN A 100 7.88 15.27 -29.46
N SER A 101 7.68 16.21 -28.53
CA SER A 101 8.32 16.12 -27.20
C SER A 101 7.91 14.86 -26.43
N PHE A 102 6.66 14.42 -26.60
CA PHE A 102 6.21 13.14 -26.04
C PHE A 102 6.85 11.95 -26.73
N ALA A 103 6.99 11.98 -28.06
CA ALA A 103 7.68 10.94 -28.80
C ALA A 103 9.12 10.80 -28.29
N ASP A 104 9.84 11.90 -28.10
CA ASP A 104 11.24 11.88 -27.63
C ASP A 104 11.36 11.23 -26.25
N ILE A 105 10.49 11.58 -25.30
CA ILE A 105 10.42 10.93 -23.98
C ILE A 105 10.09 9.44 -24.09
N THR A 106 9.18 9.09 -25.01
CA THR A 106 8.70 7.73 -25.18
C THR A 106 9.76 6.83 -25.82
N TYR A 107 10.48 7.33 -26.84
CA TYR A 107 11.61 6.65 -27.44
C TYR A 107 12.79 6.53 -26.47
N PHE A 108 13.08 7.57 -25.68
CA PHE A 108 14.07 7.47 -24.62
C PHE A 108 13.71 6.38 -23.60
N SER A 109 12.44 6.33 -23.18
CA SER A 109 11.93 5.30 -22.27
C SER A 109 12.07 3.89 -22.85
N GLU A 110 11.87 3.69 -24.15
CA GLU A 110 11.97 2.37 -24.78
C GLU A 110 13.42 1.91 -24.95
N ASN A 111 14.34 2.85 -25.25
CA ASN A 111 15.76 2.55 -25.45
C ASN A 111 16.56 2.43 -24.14
N ASN A 112 16.10 3.05 -23.05
CA ASN A 112 16.81 3.08 -21.76
C ASN A 112 15.85 2.79 -20.58
N LYS A 113 15.12 1.67 -20.65
CA LYS A 113 14.04 1.31 -19.71
C LYS A 113 14.45 1.38 -18.25
N ASP A 114 15.59 0.82 -17.88
CA ASP A 114 16.05 0.78 -16.48
C ASP A 114 16.41 2.16 -15.95
N ALA A 115 17.17 2.94 -16.72
CA ALA A 115 17.54 4.30 -16.34
C ALA A 115 16.30 5.19 -16.23
N PHE A 116 15.34 5.00 -17.13
CA PHE A 116 14.07 5.71 -17.12
C PHE A 116 13.23 5.37 -15.88
N ARG A 117 13.08 4.08 -15.57
CA ARG A 117 12.42 3.62 -14.34
C ARG A 117 13.06 4.19 -13.10
N LEU A 118 14.39 4.19 -13.04
CA LEU A 118 15.12 4.73 -11.90
C LEU A 118 14.81 6.21 -11.69
N ILE A 119 14.74 7.02 -12.75
CA ILE A 119 14.34 8.44 -12.67
C ILE A 119 12.92 8.58 -12.09
N LEU A 120 11.98 7.74 -12.52
CA LEU A 120 10.60 7.76 -12.01
C LEU A 120 10.53 7.34 -10.53
N ILE A 121 11.27 6.30 -10.14
CA ILE A 121 11.34 5.80 -8.76
C ILE A 121 11.94 6.88 -7.86
N GLU A 122 13.07 7.47 -8.24
CA GLU A 122 13.73 8.53 -7.46
C GLU A 122 12.84 9.75 -7.26
N GLY A 123 12.09 10.15 -8.30
CA GLY A 123 11.12 11.23 -8.23
C GLY A 123 9.92 10.90 -7.34
N ALA A 124 9.41 9.67 -7.40
CA ALA A 124 8.32 9.20 -6.55
C ALA A 124 8.73 9.14 -5.07
N VAL A 125 9.93 8.63 -4.78
CA VAL A 125 10.49 8.57 -3.42
C VAL A 125 10.68 9.98 -2.87
N ASP A 126 11.25 10.90 -3.64
CA ASP A 126 11.44 12.29 -3.21
C ASP A 126 10.10 12.96 -2.89
N LEU A 127 9.11 12.83 -3.79
CA LEU A 127 7.76 13.32 -3.55
C LEU A 127 7.16 12.73 -2.27
N PHE A 128 7.20 11.41 -2.10
CA PHE A 128 6.62 10.75 -0.94
C PHE A 128 7.27 11.22 0.36
N CYS A 129 8.59 11.34 0.41
CA CYS A 129 9.30 11.83 1.60
C CYS A 129 8.86 13.24 2.01
N LYS A 130 8.58 14.11 1.04
CA LYS A 130 8.10 15.47 1.32
C LYS A 130 6.64 15.50 1.79
N TYR A 131 5.81 14.57 1.29
CA TYR A 131 4.40 14.40 1.65
C TYR A 131 4.16 13.33 2.74
N GLU A 132 5.21 12.84 3.41
CA GLU A 132 5.16 11.66 4.30
C GLU A 132 4.03 11.75 5.32
N TYR A 133 3.89 12.92 5.95
CA TYR A 133 2.83 13.15 6.92
C TYR A 133 1.45 12.95 6.32
N GLN A 134 1.16 13.54 5.16
CA GLN A 134 -0.13 13.39 4.50
C GLN A 134 -0.41 11.93 4.14
N PHE A 135 0.59 11.21 3.63
CA PHE A 135 0.47 9.77 3.39
C PHE A 135 0.17 8.98 4.68
N SER A 136 0.70 9.43 5.82
CA SER A 136 0.46 8.78 7.13
C SER A 136 -0.95 8.95 7.70
N VAL A 137 -1.76 9.84 7.13
CA VAL A 137 -3.10 10.18 7.66
C VAL A 137 -4.24 9.99 6.65
N VAL A 138 -3.93 9.69 5.38
CA VAL A 138 -4.96 9.43 4.36
C VAL A 138 -5.32 7.95 4.28
N SER A 139 -6.61 7.70 4.05
CA SER A 139 -7.14 6.35 3.81
C SER A 139 -8.26 6.39 2.77
N CYS A 140 -8.88 5.25 2.48
CA CYS A 140 -10.14 5.19 1.74
C CYS A 140 -10.93 3.93 2.13
N ASN A 141 -12.08 3.66 1.50
CA ASN A 141 -12.90 2.47 1.76
C ASN A 141 -12.16 1.12 1.54
N GLY A 142 -10.94 1.11 0.98
CA GLY A 142 -10.08 -0.07 0.90
C GLY A 142 -8.77 0.05 1.69
N GLY A 143 -8.72 0.91 2.70
CA GLY A 143 -7.54 1.12 3.54
C GLY A 143 -6.52 2.09 2.95
N VAL A 144 -5.38 2.15 3.63
CA VAL A 144 -4.26 3.09 3.36
C VAL A 144 -3.51 2.72 2.08
N ILE A 145 -3.31 1.43 1.83
CA ILE A 145 -2.65 0.94 0.61
C ILE A 145 -3.45 1.33 -0.64
N ARG A 146 -4.77 1.10 -0.64
CA ARG A 146 -5.62 1.51 -1.77
C ARG A 146 -5.64 3.03 -1.95
N ALA A 147 -5.49 3.80 -0.87
CA ALA A 147 -5.34 5.26 -0.97
C ALA A 147 -4.02 5.64 -1.65
N ALA A 148 -2.91 5.00 -1.28
CA ALA A 148 -1.60 5.18 -1.92
C ALA A 148 -1.64 4.83 -3.42
N GLN A 149 -2.29 3.73 -3.80
CA GLN A 149 -2.48 3.34 -5.20
C GLN A 149 -3.28 4.39 -6.00
N LYS A 150 -4.36 4.94 -5.43
CA LYS A 150 -5.13 6.01 -6.07
C LYS A 150 -4.29 7.27 -6.29
N LEU A 151 -3.46 7.63 -5.31
CA LEU A 151 -2.53 8.75 -5.38
C LEU A 151 -1.45 8.52 -6.44
N GLY A 152 -0.88 7.32 -6.54
CA GLY A 152 0.09 6.97 -7.58
C GLY A 152 -0.50 7.08 -8.98
N SER A 153 -1.74 6.62 -9.16
CA SER A 153 -2.46 6.74 -10.42
C SER A 153 -2.71 8.20 -10.80
N ASP A 154 -3.12 9.05 -9.85
CA ASP A 154 -3.34 10.49 -10.09
C ASP A 154 -2.03 11.23 -10.38
N ALA A 155 -0.97 10.92 -9.64
CA ALA A 155 0.37 11.47 -9.85
C ALA A 155 0.88 11.23 -11.28
N ALA A 156 0.67 10.03 -11.84
CA ALA A 156 1.02 9.73 -13.22
C ALA A 156 0.25 10.62 -14.21
N GLN A 157 -1.03 10.89 -13.97
CA GLN A 157 -1.83 11.76 -14.86
C GLN A 157 -1.40 13.22 -14.77
N ARG A 158 -1.10 13.71 -13.56
CA ARG A 158 -0.59 15.06 -13.31
C ARG A 158 0.75 15.25 -14.02
N MET A 159 1.67 14.29 -13.87
CA MET A 159 2.97 14.34 -14.51
C MET A 159 2.87 14.41 -16.04
N ILE A 160 2.02 13.57 -16.65
CA ILE A 160 1.78 13.61 -18.10
C ILE A 160 1.19 14.95 -18.52
N SER A 161 0.19 15.45 -17.79
CA SER A 161 -0.43 16.75 -18.08
C SER A 161 0.59 17.89 -18.01
N PHE A 162 1.48 17.85 -17.01
CA PHE A 162 2.57 18.81 -16.87
C PHE A 162 3.55 18.76 -18.05
N LEU A 163 3.98 17.57 -18.46
CA LEU A 163 4.88 17.40 -19.60
C LEU A 163 4.26 17.95 -20.90
N LEU A 164 2.96 17.72 -21.11
CA LEU A 164 2.24 18.21 -22.28
C LEU A 164 2.16 19.74 -22.31
N GLU A 165 1.93 20.36 -21.15
CA GLU A 165 1.79 21.82 -21.03
C GLU A 165 3.15 22.53 -21.13
N ASN A 166 4.23 21.91 -20.65
CA ASN A 166 5.55 22.55 -20.55
C ASN A 166 6.52 22.13 -21.68
N LYS A 167 6.13 21.22 -22.57
CA LYS A 167 6.94 20.75 -23.72
C LYS A 167 8.35 20.29 -23.31
N CYS A 168 8.47 19.61 -22.17
CA CYS A 168 9.75 19.11 -21.68
C CYS A 168 10.26 17.96 -22.54
N VAL A 169 11.57 17.93 -22.82
CA VAL A 169 12.21 16.90 -23.66
C VAL A 169 13.00 15.88 -22.82
N SER A 170 13.45 16.26 -21.62
CA SER A 170 14.24 15.40 -20.73
C SER A 170 13.60 15.26 -19.36
N LEU A 171 13.56 14.03 -18.83
CA LEU A 171 13.09 13.74 -17.49
C LEU A 171 14.24 13.70 -16.48
N THR A 172 14.01 14.32 -15.32
CA THR A 172 14.89 14.22 -14.14
C THR A 172 14.03 13.94 -12.90
N PRO A 173 14.58 13.38 -11.81
CA PRO A 173 13.80 13.09 -10.60
C PRO A 173 13.09 14.33 -10.03
N GLY A 174 13.78 15.48 -10.03
CA GLY A 174 13.21 16.75 -9.59
C GLY A 174 12.08 17.25 -10.49
N LEU A 175 12.19 17.03 -11.81
CA LEU A 175 11.10 17.35 -12.76
C LEU A 175 9.89 16.45 -12.54
N VAL A 176 10.09 15.17 -12.19
CA VAL A 176 9.00 14.25 -11.84
C VAL A 176 8.21 14.78 -10.64
N ALA A 177 8.88 15.09 -9.53
CA ALA A 177 8.21 15.65 -8.36
C ALA A 177 7.51 17.00 -8.69
N LYS A 178 8.20 17.89 -9.40
CA LYS A 178 7.65 19.18 -9.83
C LYS A 178 6.41 19.03 -10.71
N GLY A 179 6.43 18.08 -11.64
CA GLY A 179 5.32 17.84 -12.56
C GLY A 179 4.15 17.15 -11.89
N ILE A 180 4.37 16.32 -10.86
CA ILE A 180 3.28 15.80 -10.03
C ILE A 180 2.63 16.94 -9.23
N VAL A 181 3.40 17.83 -8.60
CA VAL A 181 2.85 18.94 -7.77
C VAL A 181 2.12 19.97 -8.62
N ASN A 182 2.71 20.41 -9.73
CA ASN A 182 2.18 21.51 -10.56
C ASN A 182 1.29 21.02 -11.71
N GLY A 183 1.29 19.73 -12.02
CA GLY A 183 0.50 19.18 -13.12
C GLY A 183 -1.00 19.21 -12.82
N ASN A 184 -1.79 19.60 -13.82
CA ASN A 184 -3.23 19.57 -13.71
C ASN A 184 -3.74 18.12 -13.60
N SER A 185 -4.59 17.84 -12.61
CA SER A 185 -5.31 16.56 -12.59
C SER A 185 -6.52 16.67 -13.52
N PRO A 186 -6.66 15.80 -14.54
CA PRO A 186 -7.86 15.74 -15.38
C PRO A 186 -9.12 15.33 -14.57
N ARG A 187 -8.95 14.96 -13.30
CA ARG A 187 -10.00 14.58 -12.36
C ARG A 187 -10.68 15.77 -11.67
N ASN A 188 -10.17 17.00 -11.85
CA ASN A 188 -10.76 18.24 -11.34
C ASN A 188 -11.98 18.76 -12.13
N SER A 189 -12.46 18.03 -13.15
CA SER A 189 -13.70 18.40 -13.83
C SER A 189 -14.88 18.26 -12.87
N LYS A 190 -15.54 19.38 -12.53
CA LYS A 190 -16.63 19.58 -11.55
C LYS A 190 -17.84 18.60 -11.58
N LYS A 191 -17.86 17.59 -12.45
CA LYS A 191 -19.06 16.81 -12.76
C LYS A 191 -19.16 15.40 -12.18
N VAL A 192 -18.11 14.79 -11.61
CA VAL A 192 -18.25 13.41 -11.09
C VAL A 192 -17.32 13.11 -9.92
N ILE A 193 -17.86 13.12 -8.70
CA ILE A 193 -17.26 12.45 -7.53
C ILE A 193 -17.54 10.94 -7.71
N SER A 194 -16.80 10.28 -8.61
CA SER A 194 -16.91 8.82 -8.76
C SER A 194 -16.06 8.12 -7.70
N SER A 195 -16.57 7.00 -7.21
CA SER A 195 -15.86 6.06 -6.34
C SER A 195 -14.52 5.67 -6.98
N GLY A 196 -13.43 6.22 -6.46
CA GLY A 196 -12.09 6.05 -7.04
C GLY A 196 -11.21 7.29 -7.00
N ARG A 197 -11.82 8.48 -6.85
CA ARG A 197 -11.11 9.78 -6.86
C ARG A 197 -11.07 10.48 -5.51
N SER A 198 -11.67 9.86 -4.50
CA SER A 198 -11.72 10.38 -3.14
C SER A 198 -10.83 9.58 -2.18
N LEU A 199 -10.33 10.33 -1.22
CA LEU A 199 -9.60 9.91 -0.03
C LEU A 199 -10.42 10.31 1.19
N ILE A 200 -10.16 9.64 2.31
CA ILE A 200 -10.72 9.95 3.62
C ILE A 200 -9.58 10.45 4.49
N LEU A 201 -9.76 11.64 5.04
CA LEU A 201 -8.80 12.32 5.90
C LEU A 201 -9.57 12.89 7.09
N ASN A 202 -9.31 12.37 8.30
CA ASN A 202 -10.03 12.77 9.52
C ASN A 202 -11.57 12.75 9.36
N GLU A 203 -12.11 11.70 8.73
CA GLU A 203 -13.55 11.54 8.44
C GLU A 203 -14.09 12.44 7.31
N GLU A 204 -13.28 13.36 6.78
CA GLU A 204 -13.64 14.19 5.64
C GLU A 204 -13.20 13.58 4.30
N THR A 205 -13.98 13.85 3.27
CA THR A 205 -13.71 13.34 1.91
C THR A 205 -12.94 14.39 1.12
N VAL A 206 -11.71 14.06 0.72
CA VAL A 206 -10.84 14.94 -0.08
C VAL A 206 -10.55 14.29 -1.42
N SER A 207 -10.41 15.08 -2.50
CA SER A 207 -10.03 14.51 -3.80
C SER A 207 -8.52 14.21 -3.86
N THR A 208 -8.12 13.24 -4.69
CA THR A 208 -6.68 12.99 -4.96
C THR A 208 -6.00 14.20 -5.60
N ALA A 209 -6.75 15.02 -6.33
CA ALA A 209 -6.23 16.20 -7.00
C ALA A 209 -5.89 17.32 -6.01
N ASP A 210 -6.73 17.51 -4.99
CA ASP A 210 -6.50 18.47 -3.91
C ASP A 210 -5.29 18.06 -3.07
N PHE A 211 -5.08 16.76 -2.85
CA PHE A 211 -3.97 16.23 -2.05
C PHE A 211 -2.61 16.81 -2.45
N PHE A 212 -2.33 16.95 -3.74
CA PHE A 212 -1.05 17.51 -4.20
C PHE A 212 -1.07 19.04 -4.28
N ALA A 213 -2.17 19.65 -4.73
CA ALA A 213 -2.25 21.09 -4.99
C ALA A 213 -2.50 21.96 -3.75
N ASN A 214 -3.32 21.48 -2.81
CA ASN A 214 -3.89 22.30 -1.74
C ASN A 214 -3.30 21.94 -0.36
N THR A 215 -2.00 21.63 -0.34
CA THR A 215 -1.25 21.36 0.89
C THR A 215 -0.43 22.58 1.30
N GLY A 216 -0.36 22.82 2.61
CA GLY A 216 0.54 23.80 3.19
C GLY A 216 2.00 23.36 3.11
N ILE A 217 2.90 24.27 3.42
CA ILE A 217 4.34 24.06 3.39
C ILE A 217 4.91 24.25 4.81
N ARG A 218 5.71 23.30 5.25
CA ARG A 218 6.54 23.38 6.44
C ARG A 218 7.95 23.74 5.98
N LEU A 219 8.46 24.85 6.52
CA LEU A 219 9.85 25.25 6.39
C LEU A 219 10.57 25.02 7.72
N GLU A 220 11.78 24.47 7.63
CA GLU A 220 12.69 24.31 8.75
C GLU A 220 13.83 25.30 8.55
N ASN A 221 13.96 26.29 9.43
CA ASN A 221 15.10 27.20 9.47
C ASN A 221 15.86 26.99 10.76
N ASP A 222 17.11 26.56 10.68
CA ASP A 222 17.99 26.34 11.83
C ASP A 222 17.38 25.40 12.88
N ARG A 223 16.53 25.92 13.77
CA ARG A 223 15.80 25.22 14.85
C ARG A 223 14.32 25.61 14.96
N VAL A 224 13.84 26.49 14.10
CA VAL A 224 12.44 26.97 14.11
C VAL A 224 11.69 26.35 12.94
N ILE A 225 10.66 25.59 13.29
CA ILE A 225 9.71 25.03 12.33
C ILE A 225 8.60 26.05 12.15
N THR A 226 8.39 26.51 10.91
CA THR A 226 7.30 27.43 10.56
C THR A 226 6.41 26.79 9.49
N TYR A 227 5.10 26.94 9.66
CA TYR A 227 4.09 26.40 8.77
C TYR A 227 3.47 27.53 7.96
N TYR A 228 3.20 27.27 6.68
CA TYR A 228 2.70 28.23 5.72
C TYR A 228 1.54 27.64 4.94
N THR A 229 0.47 28.40 4.78
CA THR A 229 -0.69 28.05 3.95
C THR A 229 -0.95 29.14 2.91
N ASP A 230 -1.33 28.72 1.71
CA ASP A 230 -1.86 29.66 0.71
C ASP A 230 -3.37 29.83 0.88
N LYS A 231 -3.99 30.63 0.02
CA LYS A 231 -5.46 30.84 0.05
C LYS A 231 -6.26 29.62 -0.41
N ASN A 232 -5.65 28.67 -1.10
CA ASN A 232 -6.30 27.51 -1.69
C ASN A 232 -6.11 26.24 -0.84
N CYS A 233 -5.24 26.30 0.16
CA CYS A 233 -4.92 25.21 1.07
C CYS A 233 -6.17 24.76 1.81
N LEU A 234 -6.43 23.46 1.77
CA LEU A 234 -7.46 22.86 2.61
C LEU A 234 -6.85 22.58 3.98
N ASN A 235 -7.49 23.08 5.04
CA ASN A 235 -6.99 22.93 6.41
C ASN A 235 -6.71 21.46 6.77
N ASP A 236 -7.50 20.53 6.22
CA ASP A 236 -7.38 19.10 6.50
C ASP A 236 -6.13 18.47 5.89
N LEU A 237 -5.66 18.97 4.74
CA LEU A 237 -4.52 18.45 3.99
C LEU A 237 -3.15 18.81 4.61
N ARG A 238 -3.15 19.68 5.63
CA ARG A 238 -2.00 19.97 6.50
C ARG A 238 -0.76 20.38 5.68
N HIS A 239 0.45 20.11 6.18
CA HIS A 239 1.69 20.67 5.61
C HIS A 239 2.67 19.59 5.15
N ARG A 240 3.21 19.77 3.95
CA ARG A 240 4.33 18.99 3.40
C ARG A 240 5.63 19.74 3.59
N LEU A 241 6.76 19.12 3.32
CA LEU A 241 8.03 19.84 3.28
C LEU A 241 8.28 20.51 1.95
N THR A 242 9.16 21.50 1.98
CA THR A 242 9.60 22.21 0.77
C THR A 242 10.53 21.35 -0.10
N PHE A 243 10.39 21.51 -1.41
CA PHE A 243 11.29 20.96 -2.42
C PHE A 243 12.45 21.93 -2.68
N SER A 244 13.58 21.41 -3.16
CA SER A 244 14.79 22.20 -3.45
C SER A 244 14.60 23.23 -4.57
N TRP A 245 13.62 23.03 -5.46
CA TRP A 245 13.30 23.94 -6.57
C TRP A 245 12.28 25.03 -6.18
N GLU A 246 11.74 24.99 -4.96
CA GLU A 246 10.83 26.02 -4.48
C GLU A 246 11.60 27.20 -3.89
N ASP A 247 11.23 28.40 -4.31
CA ASP A 247 11.82 29.62 -3.78
C ASP A 247 11.27 29.91 -2.39
N ARG A 248 12.17 29.84 -1.42
CA ARG A 248 11.90 30.08 -0.02
C ARG A 248 11.41 31.50 0.25
N GLU A 249 12.02 32.51 -0.35
CA GLU A 249 11.67 33.92 -0.12
C GLU A 249 10.27 34.21 -0.67
N LYS A 250 9.95 33.59 -1.81
CA LYS A 250 8.60 33.62 -2.37
C LYS A 250 7.58 32.98 -1.42
N ILE A 251 7.87 31.82 -0.84
CA ILE A 251 6.96 31.19 0.13
C ILE A 251 6.71 32.11 1.33
N ILE A 252 7.77 32.65 1.92
CA ILE A 252 7.67 33.53 3.10
C ILE A 252 6.87 34.79 2.80
N SER A 253 7.02 35.36 1.60
CA SER A 253 6.35 36.61 1.22
C SER A 253 4.91 36.42 0.74
N SER A 254 4.57 35.29 0.11
CA SER A 254 3.25 35.09 -0.50
C SER A 254 2.28 34.22 0.31
N TYR A 255 2.76 33.44 1.28
CA TYR A 255 1.94 32.54 2.09
C TYR A 255 1.62 33.17 3.45
N LYS A 256 0.52 32.71 4.06
CA LYS A 256 0.17 33.07 5.43
C LYS A 256 0.84 32.11 6.40
N VAL A 257 1.40 32.65 7.49
CA VAL A 257 1.93 31.81 8.58
C VAL A 257 0.77 31.09 9.26
N ASP A 258 0.88 29.78 9.38
CA ASP A 258 -0.06 28.92 10.09
C ASP A 258 0.52 28.45 11.43
N ARG A 259 -0.35 28.12 12.38
CA ARG A 259 -0.01 27.63 13.72
C ARG A 259 -0.78 26.34 14.01
N PRO A 260 -0.45 25.24 13.32
CA PRO A 260 -1.17 24.00 13.50
C PRO A 260 -1.01 23.42 14.91
N GLU A 261 -2.07 22.83 15.45
CA GLU A 261 -2.06 22.12 16.75
C GLU A 261 -1.35 20.75 16.70
N TYR A 262 -0.54 20.48 15.68
CA TYR A 262 0.15 19.20 15.50
C TYR A 262 1.64 19.38 15.25
N SER A 263 2.41 18.38 15.68
CA SER A 263 3.82 18.23 15.33
C SER A 263 4.03 16.82 14.77
N TYR A 264 4.76 16.72 13.66
CA TYR A 264 5.09 15.45 13.01
C TYR A 264 6.59 15.36 12.78
N LYS A 265 7.17 14.21 13.13
CA LYS A 265 8.57 13.90 12.87
C LYS A 265 8.63 13.04 11.61
N TYR A 266 9.01 13.68 10.50
CA TYR A 266 9.28 13.00 9.23
C TYR A 266 10.43 12.01 9.41
N GLN A 267 10.19 10.74 9.11
CA GLN A 267 11.11 9.65 9.38
C GLN A 267 11.99 9.37 8.16
N PHE A 268 11.45 9.46 6.94
CA PHE A 268 12.17 9.06 5.73
C PHE A 268 13.27 10.03 5.32
N ILE A 269 13.19 11.29 5.74
CA ILE A 269 14.22 12.30 5.42
C ILE A 269 15.55 12.00 6.09
N PHE A 270 15.50 11.38 7.27
CA PHE A 270 16.70 10.97 8.00
C PHE A 270 17.21 9.60 7.55
N ARG A 271 16.48 8.91 6.67
CA ARG A 271 16.93 7.65 6.07
C ARG A 271 17.75 7.91 4.82
N ASN A 272 18.62 6.96 4.50
CA ASN A 272 19.40 7.00 3.27
C ASN A 272 18.46 6.87 2.06
N LYS A 273 18.43 7.90 1.20
CA LYS A 273 17.57 7.92 0.01
C LYS A 273 17.86 6.72 -0.91
N SER A 274 19.12 6.32 -1.05
CA SER A 274 19.52 5.19 -1.90
C SER A 274 18.92 3.87 -1.40
N GLU A 275 18.81 3.68 -0.09
CA GLU A 275 18.16 2.49 0.49
C GLU A 275 16.66 2.46 0.20
N LEU A 276 15.98 3.61 0.28
CA LEU A 276 14.56 3.71 -0.05
C LEU A 276 14.31 3.45 -1.54
N VAL A 277 15.16 3.99 -2.41
CA VAL A 277 15.08 3.75 -3.85
C VAL A 277 15.31 2.28 -4.18
N GLU A 278 16.32 1.65 -3.58
CA GLU A 278 16.61 0.23 -3.79
C GLU A 278 15.47 -0.67 -3.29
N MET A 279 14.91 -0.36 -2.12
CA MET A 279 13.76 -1.07 -1.57
C MET A 279 12.55 -1.03 -2.52
N VAL A 280 12.25 0.15 -3.08
CA VAL A 280 11.16 0.32 -4.06
C VAL A 280 11.49 -0.41 -5.36
N ARG A 281 12.73 -0.32 -5.84
CA ARG A 281 13.17 -1.02 -7.06
C ARG A 281 12.96 -2.52 -6.94
N GLN A 282 13.45 -3.14 -5.87
CA GLN A 282 13.29 -4.57 -5.60
C GLN A 282 11.81 -4.98 -5.51
N PHE A 283 10.99 -4.15 -4.88
CA PHE A 283 9.55 -4.39 -4.80
C PHE A 283 8.89 -4.39 -6.19
N ILE A 284 9.22 -3.43 -7.04
CA ILE A 284 8.69 -3.35 -8.41
C ILE A 284 9.10 -4.59 -9.21
N THR A 285 10.39 -4.95 -9.22
CA THR A 285 10.90 -6.15 -9.89
C THR A 285 10.17 -7.41 -9.42
N THR A 286 9.99 -7.58 -8.11
CA THR A 286 9.31 -8.77 -7.54
C THR A 286 7.83 -8.84 -7.92
N LYS A 287 7.17 -7.68 -8.07
CA LYS A 287 5.73 -7.60 -8.36
C LYS A 287 5.42 -7.73 -9.86
N ASP A 288 6.43 -7.61 -10.72
CA ASP A 288 6.32 -7.66 -12.18
C ASP A 288 7.05 -8.86 -12.83
N PRO A 289 6.75 -10.12 -12.44
CA PRO A 289 7.44 -11.28 -12.99
C PRO A 289 7.24 -11.46 -14.52
N ILE A 290 6.24 -10.79 -15.12
CA ILE A 290 5.90 -10.91 -16.54
C ILE A 290 6.76 -10.00 -17.43
N GLU A 291 7.27 -8.88 -16.92
CA GLU A 291 8.14 -8.02 -17.73
C GLU A 291 9.57 -8.53 -17.79
N ASP A 292 10.10 -9.11 -16.72
CA ASP A 292 11.38 -9.83 -16.77
C ASP A 292 11.33 -11.01 -17.74
N VAL A 293 10.20 -11.72 -17.82
CA VAL A 293 9.97 -12.77 -18.83
C VAL A 293 9.92 -12.18 -20.26
N LYS A 294 9.38 -10.98 -20.46
CA LYS A 294 9.34 -10.32 -21.79
C LYS A 294 10.69 -9.72 -22.20
N GLU A 295 11.45 -9.17 -21.26
CA GLU A 295 12.81 -8.67 -21.49
C GLU A 295 13.75 -9.84 -21.84
N PHE A 296 13.61 -10.97 -21.14
CA PHE A 296 14.32 -12.21 -21.45
C PHE A 296 13.94 -12.78 -22.82
N ILE A 297 12.64 -12.80 -23.17
CA ILE A 297 12.18 -13.21 -24.51
C ILE A 297 12.74 -12.28 -25.59
N ARG A 298 12.80 -10.96 -25.35
CA ARG A 298 13.31 -9.99 -26.32
C ARG A 298 14.82 -10.11 -26.56
N VAL A 299 15.62 -10.33 -25.51
CA VAL A 299 17.07 -10.60 -25.66
C VAL A 299 17.31 -11.88 -26.48
N ARG A 300 16.45 -12.90 -26.31
CA ARG A 300 16.49 -14.12 -27.12
C ARG A 300 16.01 -13.91 -28.56
N ASP A 301 15.01 -13.06 -28.79
CA ASP A 301 14.54 -12.70 -30.13
C ASP A 301 15.63 -11.92 -30.91
N ASP A 302 16.38 -11.03 -30.26
CA ASP A 302 17.51 -10.31 -30.89
C ASP A 302 18.66 -11.27 -31.24
N GLU A 303 18.96 -12.24 -30.37
CA GLU A 303 19.91 -13.34 -30.67
C GLU A 303 19.41 -14.21 -31.85
N LEU A 304 18.10 -14.49 -31.89
CA LEU A 304 17.46 -15.25 -32.95
C LEU A 304 17.48 -14.50 -34.28
N GLU A 305 17.26 -13.19 -34.26
CA GLU A 305 17.28 -12.33 -35.45
C GLU A 305 18.70 -12.19 -36.01
N MET A 306 19.73 -12.15 -35.15
CA MET A 306 21.13 -12.24 -35.59
C MET A 306 21.45 -13.60 -36.23
N LEU A 307 20.97 -14.70 -35.64
CA LEU A 307 21.13 -16.04 -36.19
C LEU A 307 20.45 -16.17 -37.55
N ILE A 308 19.21 -15.68 -37.69
CA ILE A 308 18.45 -15.65 -38.94
C ILE A 308 19.15 -14.78 -40.00
N LYS A 309 19.69 -13.62 -39.62
CA LYS A 309 20.48 -12.79 -40.54
C LYS A 309 21.74 -13.50 -41.02
N SER A 310 22.53 -14.09 -40.13
CA SER A 310 23.73 -14.83 -40.54
C SER A 310 23.39 -16.01 -41.46
N SER A 311 22.30 -16.72 -41.15
CA SER A 311 21.83 -17.85 -41.95
C SER A 311 21.28 -17.40 -43.32
N ASN A 312 20.59 -16.27 -43.39
CA ASN A 312 20.14 -15.67 -44.65
C ASN A 312 21.29 -15.15 -45.51
N ASP A 313 22.33 -14.59 -44.90
CA ASP A 313 23.54 -14.15 -45.61
C ASP A 313 24.29 -15.37 -46.19
N ASP A 314 24.37 -16.48 -45.44
CA ASP A 314 24.94 -17.74 -45.91
C ASP A 314 24.10 -18.39 -47.03
N ILE A 315 22.77 -18.40 -46.90
CA ILE A 315 21.83 -18.87 -47.93
C ILE A 315 21.93 -18.01 -49.20
N SER A 316 22.03 -16.69 -49.05
CA SER A 316 22.18 -15.78 -50.18
C SER A 316 23.53 -15.96 -50.88
N ALA A 317 24.61 -16.16 -50.13
CA ALA A 317 25.93 -16.48 -50.68
C ALA A 317 25.94 -17.83 -51.44
N LEU A 318 25.18 -18.82 -50.96
CA LEU A 318 25.01 -20.11 -51.63
C LEU A 318 24.11 -20.03 -52.87
N GLN A 319 23.04 -19.24 -52.83
CA GLN A 319 22.19 -18.99 -54.01
C GLN A 319 22.95 -18.28 -55.11
N VAL A 320 23.82 -17.31 -54.76
CA VAL A 320 24.69 -16.63 -55.72
C VAL A 320 25.72 -17.60 -56.33
N LYS A 321 26.24 -18.56 -55.55
CA LYS A 321 27.11 -19.62 -56.08
C LYS A 321 26.37 -20.67 -56.93
N GLY A 322 25.15 -21.02 -56.58
CA GLY A 322 24.36 -22.05 -57.26
C GLY A 322 23.65 -21.59 -58.54
N MET A 323 23.56 -20.28 -58.79
CA MET A 323 23.02 -19.78 -60.06
C MET A 323 24.00 -19.94 -61.24
N ASP A 324 25.28 -20.20 -60.98
CA ASP A 324 26.29 -20.36 -62.03
C ASP A 324 26.47 -21.83 -62.52
N GLU A 325 26.12 -22.87 -61.75
CA GLU A 325 26.35 -24.26 -62.19
C GLU A 325 25.25 -25.27 -61.76
N ASN A 326 24.74 -26.02 -62.76
CA ASN A 326 24.05 -27.32 -62.73
C ASN A 326 22.84 -27.61 -61.79
N LYS A 327 21.83 -28.31 -62.34
CA LYS A 327 20.59 -28.75 -61.65
C LYS A 327 20.82 -29.68 -60.44
N GLU A 328 21.99 -30.32 -60.34
CA GLU A 328 22.36 -31.19 -59.21
C GLU A 328 22.65 -30.38 -57.93
N ASP A 329 23.24 -29.17 -58.06
CA ASP A 329 23.55 -28.30 -56.92
C ASP A 329 22.29 -27.70 -56.28
N HIS A 330 21.22 -27.50 -57.06
CA HIS A 330 19.94 -27.08 -56.50
C HIS A 330 19.31 -28.13 -55.58
N HIS A 331 19.50 -29.43 -55.86
CA HIS A 331 18.99 -30.50 -54.98
C HIS A 331 19.80 -30.56 -53.68
N LEU A 332 21.13 -30.46 -53.77
CA LEU A 332 22.03 -30.42 -52.61
C LEU A 332 21.75 -29.19 -51.73
N THR A 333 21.55 -28.02 -52.33
CA THR A 333 21.21 -26.79 -51.61
C THR A 333 19.88 -26.93 -50.87
N ARG A 334 18.86 -27.54 -51.50
CA ARG A 334 17.55 -27.75 -50.89
C ARG A 334 17.58 -28.77 -49.75
N GLU A 335 18.35 -29.84 -49.91
CA GLU A 335 18.57 -30.83 -48.84
C GLU A 335 19.32 -30.22 -47.66
N HIS A 336 20.29 -29.33 -47.92
CA HIS A 336 21.04 -28.66 -46.87
C HIS A 336 20.18 -27.63 -46.11
N ILE A 337 19.34 -26.85 -46.82
CA ILE A 337 18.34 -25.97 -46.20
C ILE A 337 17.42 -26.78 -45.28
N SER A 338 16.87 -27.89 -45.78
CA SER A 338 15.94 -28.73 -44.99
C SER A 338 16.60 -29.32 -43.74
N LYS A 339 17.86 -29.77 -43.83
CA LYS A 339 18.64 -30.25 -42.68
C LYS A 339 18.94 -29.14 -41.67
N THR A 340 19.18 -27.92 -42.14
CA THR A 340 19.44 -26.76 -41.29
C THR A 340 18.17 -26.32 -40.56
N GLU A 341 17.01 -26.33 -41.24
CA GLU A 341 15.70 -26.09 -40.64
C GLU A 341 15.37 -27.14 -39.56
N GLU A 342 15.60 -28.43 -39.84
CA GLU A 342 15.42 -29.49 -38.83
C GLU A 342 16.33 -29.31 -37.60
N ALA A 343 17.59 -28.92 -37.82
CA ALA A 343 18.54 -28.65 -36.73
C ALA A 343 18.08 -27.45 -35.87
N ILE A 344 17.60 -26.37 -36.50
CA ILE A 344 17.05 -25.20 -35.80
C ILE A 344 15.81 -25.58 -34.99
N ILE A 345 14.88 -26.34 -35.58
CA ILE A 345 13.66 -26.79 -34.89
C ILE A 345 14.02 -27.68 -33.69
N THR A 346 14.99 -28.57 -33.84
CA THR A 346 15.43 -29.48 -32.76
C THR A 346 16.11 -28.71 -31.63
N TYR A 347 16.93 -27.71 -31.97
CA TYR A 347 17.56 -26.83 -30.98
C TYR A 347 16.53 -25.96 -30.24
N LEU A 348 15.57 -25.36 -30.95
CA LEU A 348 14.48 -24.61 -30.32
C LEU A 348 13.64 -25.51 -29.40
N GLY A 349 13.36 -26.73 -29.83
CA GLY A 349 12.66 -27.72 -29.02
C GLY A 349 13.38 -28.05 -27.71
N SER A 350 14.71 -28.25 -27.75
CA SER A 350 15.49 -28.57 -26.55
C SER A 350 15.62 -27.38 -25.59
N VAL A 351 15.81 -26.17 -26.11
CA VAL A 351 15.88 -24.94 -25.31
C VAL A 351 14.56 -24.66 -24.60
N VAL A 352 13.43 -24.77 -25.30
CA VAL A 352 12.10 -24.60 -24.71
C VAL A 352 11.86 -25.64 -23.62
N PHE A 353 12.28 -26.89 -23.84
CA PHE A 353 12.11 -27.97 -22.87
C PHE A 353 12.94 -27.77 -21.60
N GLU A 354 14.23 -27.43 -21.71
CA GLU A 354 15.08 -27.15 -20.54
C GLU A 354 14.60 -25.91 -19.77
N THR A 355 14.14 -24.86 -20.47
CA THR A 355 13.60 -23.66 -19.83
C THR A 355 12.31 -23.96 -19.06
N LEU A 356 11.41 -24.78 -19.62
CA LEU A 356 10.21 -25.23 -18.92
C LEU A 356 10.54 -26.06 -17.67
N LYS A 357 11.60 -26.87 -17.74
CA LYS A 357 12.07 -27.69 -16.63
C LYS A 357 12.67 -26.85 -15.50
N GLU A 358 13.54 -25.88 -15.80
CA GLU A 358 14.08 -24.96 -14.79
C GLU A 358 12.97 -24.16 -14.11
N ASN A 359 12.01 -23.63 -14.88
CA ASN A 359 10.86 -22.90 -14.32
C ASN A 359 10.01 -23.77 -13.38
N LEU A 360 9.80 -25.05 -13.73
CA LEU A 360 9.09 -26.00 -12.87
C LEU A 360 9.84 -26.31 -11.58
N GLU A 361 11.17 -26.41 -11.63
CA GLU A 361 12.00 -26.61 -10.44
C GLU A 361 12.00 -25.39 -9.52
N ASP A 362 12.07 -24.18 -10.10
CA ASP A 362 12.00 -22.92 -9.35
C ASP A 362 10.62 -22.71 -8.70
N ASP A 363 9.54 -23.03 -9.40
CA ASP A 363 8.19 -23.01 -8.83
C ASP A 363 8.05 -24.02 -7.68
N ARG A 364 8.70 -25.19 -7.79
CA ARG A 364 8.74 -26.17 -6.71
C ARG A 364 9.46 -25.62 -5.48
N ARG A 365 10.64 -25.00 -5.66
CA ARG A 365 11.41 -24.38 -4.57
C ARG A 365 10.62 -23.26 -3.89
N LYS A 366 9.98 -22.37 -4.66
CA LYS A 366 9.15 -21.27 -4.13
C LYS A 366 7.98 -21.79 -3.30
N ARG A 367 7.35 -22.90 -3.71
CA ARG A 367 6.30 -23.55 -2.92
C ARG A 367 6.83 -24.13 -1.61
N GLU A 368 7.98 -24.80 -1.65
CA GLU A 368 8.64 -25.34 -0.45
C GLU A 368 9.02 -24.22 0.54
N GLU A 369 9.52 -23.08 0.05
CA GLU A 369 9.80 -21.89 0.88
C GLU A 369 8.53 -21.27 1.46
N PHE A 370 7.47 -21.14 0.66
CA PHE A 370 6.18 -20.62 1.12
C PHE A 370 5.60 -21.50 2.24
N ASP A 371 5.66 -22.82 2.10
CA ASP A 371 5.20 -23.76 3.13
C ASP A 371 6.06 -23.73 4.39
N LYS A 372 7.34 -23.37 4.27
CA LYS A 372 8.23 -23.13 5.42
C LYS A 372 7.84 -21.85 6.16
N ILE A 373 7.68 -20.73 5.45
CA ILE A 373 7.26 -19.44 6.02
C ILE A 373 5.90 -19.59 6.71
N LYS A 374 4.96 -20.30 6.08
CA LYS A 374 3.63 -20.52 6.65
C LYS A 374 3.68 -21.30 7.97
N ARG A 375 4.58 -22.29 8.10
CA ARG A 375 4.81 -23.02 9.36
C ARG A 375 5.42 -22.11 10.43
N GLU A 376 6.41 -21.30 10.07
CA GLU A 376 7.03 -20.33 10.99
C GLU A 376 6.01 -19.28 11.48
N GLU A 377 5.13 -18.79 10.60
CA GLU A 377 4.07 -17.86 10.97
C GLU A 377 3.04 -18.50 11.91
N GLU A 378 2.68 -19.76 11.69
CA GLU A 378 1.77 -20.49 12.59
C GLU A 378 2.39 -20.71 13.98
N GLU A 379 3.68 -21.04 14.05
CA GLU A 379 4.41 -21.14 15.31
C GLU A 379 4.51 -19.78 16.03
N ALA A 380 4.80 -18.70 15.31
CA ALA A 380 4.83 -17.35 15.87
C ALA A 380 3.46 -16.95 16.45
N ARG A 381 2.38 -17.24 15.74
CA ARG A 381 1.00 -17.01 16.23
C ARG A 381 0.69 -17.81 17.49
N LYS A 382 1.18 -19.05 17.59
CA LYS A 382 1.02 -19.88 18.81
C LYS A 382 1.79 -19.26 19.98
N ARG A 383 3.02 -18.79 19.78
CA ARG A 383 3.82 -18.11 20.81
C ARG A 383 3.16 -16.82 21.30
N ILE A 384 2.68 -15.97 20.39
CA ILE A 384 1.97 -14.73 20.74
C ILE A 384 0.72 -15.04 21.58
N LYS A 385 -0.09 -16.04 21.18
CA LYS A 385 -1.27 -16.44 21.96
C LYS A 385 -0.92 -16.95 23.35
N GLU A 386 0.20 -17.66 23.51
CA GLU A 386 0.65 -18.15 24.80
C GLU A 386 1.16 -16.99 25.70
N GLU A 387 1.89 -16.03 25.14
CA GLU A 387 2.31 -14.82 25.84
C GLU A 387 1.12 -13.96 26.27
N GLU A 388 0.13 -13.75 25.39
CA GLU A 388 -1.11 -13.04 25.74
C GLU A 388 -1.87 -13.74 26.88
N ARG A 389 -1.88 -15.08 26.89
CA ARG A 389 -2.49 -15.85 28.00
C ARG A 389 -1.74 -15.63 29.30
N LYS A 390 -0.41 -15.70 29.29
CA LYS A 390 0.44 -15.45 30.48
C LYS A 390 0.25 -14.04 31.02
N LEU A 391 0.20 -13.03 30.14
CA LEU A 391 -0.03 -11.63 30.52
C LEU A 391 -1.41 -11.44 31.16
N ARG A 392 -2.46 -12.07 30.62
CA ARG A 392 -3.80 -12.03 31.24
C ARG A 392 -3.83 -12.69 32.61
N GLU A 393 -3.19 -13.85 32.77
CA GLU A 393 -3.09 -14.54 34.06
C GLU A 393 -2.30 -13.73 35.10
N GLU A 394 -1.29 -12.98 34.68
CA GLU A 394 -0.52 -12.08 35.53
C GLU A 394 -1.30 -10.81 35.91
N GLU A 395 -2.01 -10.22 34.95
CA GLU A 395 -2.89 -9.06 35.20
C GLU A 395 -4.03 -9.41 36.15
N GLU A 396 -4.70 -10.55 35.96
CA GLU A 396 -5.73 -11.04 36.88
C GLU A 396 -5.19 -11.25 38.30
N ARG A 397 -3.95 -11.75 38.43
CA ARG A 397 -3.32 -11.95 39.74
C ARG A 397 -3.06 -10.62 40.43
N ARG A 398 -2.52 -9.64 39.71
CA ARG A 398 -2.30 -8.28 40.24
C ARG A 398 -3.60 -7.62 40.70
N VAL A 399 -4.67 -7.76 39.93
CA VAL A 399 -6.00 -7.23 40.28
C VAL A 399 -6.51 -7.87 41.57
N ARG A 400 -6.38 -9.19 41.74
CA ARG A 400 -6.78 -9.88 42.98
C ARG A 400 -5.96 -9.43 44.20
N GLU A 401 -4.65 -9.30 44.05
CA GLU A 401 -3.76 -8.81 45.11
C GLU A 401 -4.12 -7.38 45.53
N GLU A 402 -4.46 -6.52 44.57
CA GLU A 402 -4.86 -5.14 44.82
C GLU A 402 -6.25 -5.04 45.49
N GLU A 403 -7.22 -5.86 45.05
CA GLU A 403 -8.52 -5.98 45.73
C GLU A 403 -8.39 -6.49 47.17
N GLU A 404 -7.54 -7.50 47.41
CA GLU A 404 -7.32 -8.03 48.76
C GLU A 404 -6.67 -6.99 49.67
N ARG A 405 -5.72 -6.20 49.14
CA ARG A 405 -5.11 -5.09 49.89
C ARG A 405 -6.14 -4.02 50.25
N ARG A 406 -7.00 -3.63 49.30
CA ARG A 406 -8.10 -2.68 49.57
C ARG A 406 -9.07 -3.19 50.63
N ARG A 407 -9.43 -4.48 50.59
CA ARG A 407 -10.30 -5.07 51.62
C ARG A 407 -9.66 -5.06 53.00
N LYS A 408 -8.34 -5.29 53.10
CA LYS A 408 -7.60 -5.18 54.37
C LYS A 408 -7.59 -3.73 54.87
N GLU A 409 -7.27 -2.77 54.00
CA GLU A 409 -7.28 -1.33 54.33
C GLU A 409 -8.68 -0.87 54.79
N GLU A 410 -9.75 -1.32 54.14
CA GLU A 410 -11.14 -1.02 54.53
C GLU A 410 -11.53 -1.67 55.86
N ALA A 411 -11.10 -2.91 56.11
CA ALA A 411 -11.34 -3.61 57.37
C ALA A 411 -10.61 -2.94 58.54
N ASP A 412 -9.35 -2.54 58.35
CA ASP A 412 -8.56 -1.84 59.36
C ASP A 412 -9.17 -0.46 59.68
N ALA A 413 -9.62 0.27 58.67
CA ALA A 413 -10.32 1.55 58.85
C ALA A 413 -11.66 1.40 59.60
N LEU A 414 -12.37 0.28 59.40
CA LEU A 414 -13.58 -0.07 60.16
C LEU A 414 -13.26 -0.41 61.61
N ILE A 415 -12.18 -1.14 61.88
CA ILE A 415 -11.72 -1.47 63.23
C ILE A 415 -11.34 -0.19 64.00
N GLU A 416 -10.63 0.74 63.36
CA GLU A 416 -10.31 2.05 63.93
C GLU A 416 -11.57 2.83 64.30
N LYS A 417 -12.56 2.92 63.39
CA LYS A 417 -13.84 3.58 63.67
C LYS A 417 -14.61 2.95 64.83
N ILE A 418 -14.57 1.62 64.96
CA ILE A 418 -15.21 0.91 66.09
C ILE A 418 -14.48 1.22 67.40
N LYS A 419 -13.14 1.30 67.41
CA LYS A 419 -12.36 1.68 68.59
C LYS A 419 -12.64 3.12 69.02
N GLU A 420 -12.73 4.05 68.07
CA GLU A 420 -13.09 5.45 68.33
C GLU A 420 -14.52 5.58 68.89
N GLN A 421 -15.47 4.80 68.36
CA GLN A 421 -16.85 4.75 68.88
C GLN A 421 -16.91 4.13 70.29
N GLN A 422 -16.06 3.15 70.59
CA GLN A 422 -15.96 2.55 71.94
C GLN A 422 -15.27 3.48 72.96
N GLN A 423 -14.44 4.44 72.52
CA GLN A 423 -13.88 5.46 73.42
C GLN A 423 -14.88 6.56 73.81
N ILE A 424 -15.97 6.76 73.07
CA ILE A 424 -16.94 7.85 73.30
C ILE A 424 -18.16 7.40 74.14
N GLN A 425 -18.39 6.09 74.36
CA GLN A 425 -19.44 5.62 75.27
C GLN A 425 -18.99 4.45 76.12
N LEU A 426 -18.57 4.76 77.35
CA LEU A 426 -18.68 3.84 78.49
C LEU A 426 -19.46 4.52 79.62
N PRO A 427 -20.76 4.25 79.77
CA PRO A 427 -21.33 4.03 81.07
C PRO A 427 -21.22 2.55 81.40
N GLU A 428 -20.59 2.23 82.53
CA GLU A 428 -20.61 0.90 83.14
C GLU A 428 -22.06 0.43 83.31
N ARG A 429 -22.52 -0.44 82.41
CA ARG A 429 -23.65 -1.32 82.66
C ARG A 429 -23.21 -2.73 82.31
N ALA A 430 -23.04 -3.53 83.35
CA ALA A 430 -22.93 -4.97 83.24
C ALA A 430 -24.14 -5.51 82.46
N ILE A 431 -23.93 -5.88 81.21
CA ILE A 431 -24.88 -6.66 80.44
C ILE A 431 -24.65 -8.11 80.86
N ILE A 432 -25.55 -8.63 81.69
CA ILE A 432 -25.67 -10.07 81.91
C ILE A 432 -26.16 -10.65 80.57
N VAL A 433 -25.22 -11.17 79.78
CA VAL A 433 -25.52 -11.90 78.54
C VAL A 433 -26.00 -13.28 78.96
N ASP A 434 -27.29 -13.52 78.74
CA ASP A 434 -27.94 -14.81 78.95
C ASP A 434 -27.36 -15.82 77.94
N GLY A 435 -26.34 -16.56 78.38
CA GLY A 435 -25.50 -17.42 77.52
C GLY A 435 -26.27 -18.51 76.79
N ASP A 436 -27.44 -18.89 77.29
CA ASP A 436 -28.31 -19.89 76.67
C ASP A 436 -29.02 -19.35 75.42
N ARG A 437 -29.35 -18.05 75.40
CA ARG A 437 -29.98 -17.41 74.24
C ARG A 437 -29.00 -17.19 73.10
N VAL A 438 -27.74 -16.86 73.43
CA VAL A 438 -26.65 -16.74 72.44
C VAL A 438 -26.27 -18.11 71.87
N LYS A 439 -26.24 -19.17 72.68
CA LYS A 439 -26.04 -20.54 72.19
C LYS A 439 -27.16 -21.02 71.26
N GLN A 440 -28.42 -20.67 71.55
CA GLN A 440 -29.53 -21.01 70.66
C GLN A 440 -29.48 -20.27 69.32
N GLU A 441 -29.13 -18.99 69.32
CA GLU A 441 -28.98 -18.21 68.08
C GLU A 441 -27.77 -18.70 67.26
N LEU A 442 -26.64 -19.01 67.90
CA LEU A 442 -25.48 -19.64 67.24
C LEU A 442 -25.86 -20.97 66.59
N LYS A 443 -26.65 -21.81 67.29
CA LYS A 443 -27.11 -23.09 66.76
C LYS A 443 -28.04 -22.90 65.54
N LYS A 444 -28.92 -21.90 65.55
CA LYS A 444 -29.75 -21.58 64.37
C LYS A 444 -28.93 -21.11 63.17
N VAL A 445 -27.89 -20.31 63.41
CA VAL A 445 -26.98 -19.85 62.36
C VAL A 445 -26.18 -21.03 61.80
N GLU A 446 -25.65 -21.89 62.67
CA GLU A 446 -24.93 -23.11 62.29
C GLU A 446 -25.82 -24.07 61.49
N ASP A 447 -27.08 -24.25 61.90
CA ASP A 447 -28.08 -25.03 61.16
C ASP A 447 -28.41 -24.41 59.80
N CYS A 448 -28.49 -23.08 59.67
CA CYS A 448 -28.68 -22.39 58.39
C CYS A 448 -27.48 -22.58 57.46
N VAL A 449 -26.25 -22.39 57.97
CA VAL A 449 -25.02 -22.55 57.18
C VAL A 449 -24.90 -24.00 56.69
N ASN A 450 -25.15 -24.98 57.56
CA ASN A 450 -25.16 -26.39 57.19
C ASN A 450 -26.22 -26.73 56.13
N ARG A 451 -27.37 -26.07 56.17
CA ARG A 451 -28.44 -26.26 55.17
C ARG A 451 -28.05 -25.71 53.80
N GLU A 452 -27.40 -24.55 53.76
CA GLU A 452 -26.91 -23.96 52.51
C GLU A 452 -25.72 -24.73 51.92
N LEU A 453 -24.80 -25.22 52.77
CA LEU A 453 -23.71 -26.11 52.33
C LEU A 453 -24.25 -27.39 51.66
N ARG A 454 -25.28 -28.01 52.24
CA ARG A 454 -25.94 -29.20 51.65
C ARG A 454 -26.62 -28.88 50.31
N LYS A 455 -27.18 -27.69 50.12
CA LYS A 455 -27.74 -27.28 48.82
C LYS A 455 -26.63 -27.14 47.78
N GLY A 456 -25.51 -26.50 48.14
CA GLY A 456 -24.33 -26.40 47.29
C GLY A 456 -23.80 -27.76 46.85
N ASP A 457 -23.65 -28.71 47.77
CA ASP A 457 -23.20 -30.07 47.47
C ASP A 457 -24.14 -30.83 46.51
N MET A 458 -25.46 -30.66 46.68
CA MET A 458 -26.43 -31.25 45.75
C MET A 458 -26.33 -30.65 44.34
N GLU A 459 -26.10 -29.35 44.24
CA GLU A 459 -25.97 -28.67 42.96
C GLU A 459 -24.67 -29.04 42.24
N VAL A 460 -23.56 -29.16 42.97
CA VAL A 460 -22.28 -29.69 42.45
C VAL A 460 -22.45 -31.12 41.93
N ARG A 461 -23.15 -32.00 42.65
CA ARG A 461 -23.45 -33.36 42.16
C ARG A 461 -24.28 -33.34 40.88
N ARG A 462 -25.31 -32.50 40.83
CA ARG A 462 -26.21 -32.37 39.67
C ARG A 462 -25.46 -31.87 38.43
N VAL A 463 -24.53 -30.93 38.59
CA VAL A 463 -23.65 -30.46 37.52
C VAL A 463 -22.67 -31.56 37.09
N GLY A 464 -22.08 -32.27 38.06
CA GLY A 464 -21.19 -33.40 37.80
C GLY A 464 -21.86 -34.53 36.99
N GLU A 465 -23.12 -34.87 37.29
CA GLU A 465 -23.90 -35.84 36.51
C GLU A 465 -24.21 -35.35 35.10
N LYS A 466 -24.57 -34.07 34.92
CA LYS A 466 -24.78 -33.47 33.58
C LYS A 466 -23.51 -33.55 32.73
N ILE A 467 -22.35 -33.24 33.30
CA ILE A 467 -21.05 -33.35 32.60
C ILE A 467 -20.75 -34.80 32.22
N ARG A 468 -21.04 -35.76 33.12
CA ARG A 468 -20.83 -37.19 32.84
C ARG A 468 -21.71 -37.70 31.70
N ASN A 469 -22.97 -37.25 31.64
CA ASN A 469 -23.92 -37.61 30.58
C ASN A 469 -23.56 -37.01 29.21
N ILE A 470 -22.88 -35.85 29.17
CA ILE A 470 -22.37 -35.26 27.92
C ILE A 470 -21.18 -36.07 27.39
N ARG A 471 -20.33 -36.61 28.28
CA ARG A 471 -19.11 -37.37 27.91
C ARG A 471 -19.39 -38.78 27.38
N ILE A 472 -20.57 -39.35 27.60
CA ILE A 472 -20.96 -40.68 27.11
C ILE A 472 -21.66 -40.60 25.73
N LYS A 473 -21.98 -39.39 25.24
CA LYS A 473 -22.59 -39.15 23.92
C LYS A 473 -21.60 -38.78 22.81
N TRP A 474 -20.31 -38.72 23.15
CA TRP A 474 -19.18 -38.70 22.22
C TRP A 474 -18.47 -40.04 22.29
#